data_AF-A0A815FET6-F1
#
_entry.id   AF-A0A815FET6-F1
#
_cell.length_a   1.000
_cell.length_b   1.000
_cell.length_c   1.000
_cell.angle_alpha   90.00
_cell.angle_beta   90.00
_cell.angle_gamma   90.00
#
_symmetry.space_group_name_H-M   'P 1'
#
loop_
_entity.id
_entity.type
_entity.pdbx_description
1 polymer ?
#
loop_
_entity_poly.entity_id
_entity_poly.type
_entity_poly.pdbx_seq_one_letter_code
_entity_poly.pdbx_strand_id
1 'polypeptide(L)'
;MNIIFFSVWQFHYANRSDLTQQHLHWLLDHVYTTKPDGIPGNDDHGTMSAWYIFTSMRFYPLASSSTYLIGSSAFDRITIRRNNGQCILTIIVHNNSIEIIYVERVLLNGKTL
;
A
#
# COMPACT_ATOMS: atom_id res chain seq x y z
N MET A 1 5.38 -17.24 -8.94
CA MET A 1 4.93 -16.03 -9.66
C MET A 1 5.82 -14.90 -9.20
N ASN A 2 6.61 -14.29 -10.08
CA ASN A 2 7.52 -13.20 -9.69
C ASN A 2 6.70 -11.91 -9.56
N ILE A 3 6.60 -11.37 -8.34
CA ILE A 3 6.02 -10.04 -8.13
C ILE A 3 7.02 -9.02 -8.66
N ILE A 4 6.64 -8.28 -9.70
CA ILE A 4 7.37 -7.08 -10.10
C ILE A 4 6.79 -5.94 -9.26
N PHE A 5 7.50 -5.55 -8.21
CA PHE A 5 7.00 -4.65 -7.16
C PHE A 5 6.31 -3.38 -7.66
N PHE A 6 6.81 -2.80 -8.75
CA PHE A 6 6.34 -1.51 -9.27
C PHE A 6 5.25 -1.64 -10.34
N SER A 7 5.06 -2.80 -10.99
CA SER A 7 4.18 -2.91 -12.16
C SER A 7 2.72 -2.54 -11.83
N VAL A 8 2.22 -3.01 -10.68
CA VAL A 8 0.85 -2.70 -10.22
C VAL A 8 0.63 -1.21 -9.95
N TRP A 9 1.69 -0.47 -9.62
CA TRP A 9 1.62 0.96 -9.34
C TRP A 9 1.65 1.81 -10.61
N GLN A 10 2.01 1.23 -11.76
CA GLN A 10 2.10 1.96 -13.03
C GLN A 10 0.73 2.46 -13.53
N PHE A 11 -0.38 1.86 -13.11
CA PHE A 11 -1.71 2.34 -13.50
C PHE A 11 -2.01 3.78 -13.01
N HIS A 12 -1.30 4.27 -11.98
CA HIS A 12 -1.34 5.70 -11.62
C HIS A 12 -1.00 6.60 -12.80
N TYR A 13 0.01 6.24 -13.59
CA TYR A 13 0.44 7.03 -14.75
C TYR A 13 -0.50 6.88 -15.96
N ALA A 14 -1.42 5.92 -15.91
CA ALA A 14 -2.47 5.73 -16.90
C ALA A 14 -3.82 6.34 -16.46
N ASN A 15 -3.86 7.11 -15.36
CA ASN A 15 -5.09 7.59 -14.72
C ASN A 15 -6.08 6.47 -14.39
N ARG A 16 -5.56 5.29 -14.04
CA ARG A 16 -6.32 4.08 -13.70
C ARG A 16 -5.91 3.52 -12.34
N SER A 17 -5.73 4.39 -11.35
CA SER A 17 -5.36 3.97 -9.98
C SER A 17 -6.38 3.03 -9.34
N ASP A 18 -7.61 2.95 -9.86
CA ASP A 18 -8.60 1.93 -9.53
C ASP A 18 -8.06 0.51 -9.79
N LEU A 19 -7.33 0.29 -10.89
CA LEU A 19 -6.72 -0.99 -11.21
C LEU A 19 -5.57 -1.31 -10.26
N THR A 20 -4.78 -0.30 -9.85
CA THR A 20 -3.78 -0.48 -8.77
C THR A 20 -4.47 -1.01 -7.51
N GLN A 21 -5.56 -0.37 -7.10
CA GLN A 21 -6.28 -0.74 -5.88
C GLN A 21 -6.87 -2.16 -5.95
N GLN A 22 -7.49 -2.51 -7.08
CA GLN A 22 -8.03 -3.83 -7.35
C GLN A 22 -6.95 -4.92 -7.28
N HIS A 23 -5.84 -4.73 -8.01
CA HIS A 23 -4.79 -5.72 -8.06
C HIS A 23 -4.02 -5.86 -6.75
N LEU A 24 -3.84 -4.77 -6.00
CA LEU A 24 -3.21 -4.84 -4.67
C LEU A 24 -4.06 -5.65 -3.68
N HIS A 25 -5.39 -5.50 -3.71
CA HIS A 25 -6.28 -6.36 -2.89
C HIS A 25 -6.07 -7.83 -3.24
N TRP A 26 -6.17 -8.14 -4.53
CA TRP A 26 -6.00 -9.52 -4.99
C TRP A 26 -4.63 -10.11 -4.62
N LEU A 27 -3.54 -9.34 -4.81
CA LEU A 27 -2.18 -9.77 -4.50
C LEU A 27 -1.98 -10.08 -3.02
N LEU A 28 -2.46 -9.20 -2.13
CA LEU A 28 -2.30 -9.40 -0.69
C LEU A 28 -3.10 -10.61 -0.20
N ASP A 29 -4.30 -10.84 -0.75
CA ASP A 29 -5.18 -11.95 -0.34
C ASP A 29 -4.72 -13.31 -0.85
N HIS A 30 -4.10 -13.37 -2.03
CA HIS A 30 -3.80 -14.64 -2.71
C HIS A 30 -2.33 -15.03 -2.69
N VAL A 31 -1.44 -14.07 -2.49
CA VAL A 31 -0.01 -14.28 -2.72
C VAL A 31 0.79 -14.29 -1.42
N TYR A 32 0.26 -13.71 -0.35
CA TYR A 32 0.86 -13.73 0.98
C TYR A 32 0.01 -14.58 1.94
N THR A 33 0.65 -15.39 2.78
CA THR A 33 -0.02 -16.13 3.86
C THR A 33 0.82 -16.16 5.12
N THR A 34 0.24 -16.61 6.23
CA THR A 34 0.96 -16.79 7.51
C THR A 34 1.61 -18.17 7.65
N LYS A 35 1.68 -18.96 6.57
CA LYS A 35 2.31 -20.29 6.57
C LYS A 35 3.83 -20.17 6.39
N PRO A 36 4.61 -21.23 6.70
CA PRO A 36 6.08 -21.22 6.49
C PRO A 36 6.52 -20.88 5.06
N ASP A 37 5.70 -21.18 4.05
CA ASP A 37 5.88 -20.87 2.63
C ASP A 37 5.06 -19.65 2.16
N GLY A 38 4.65 -18.79 3.11
CA GLY A 38 3.69 -17.72 2.86
C GLY A 38 4.21 -16.47 2.15
N ILE A 39 5.46 -16.47 1.67
CA ILE A 39 6.04 -15.41 0.84
C ILE A 39 6.25 -16.00 -0.56
N PRO A 40 5.85 -15.32 -1.65
CA PRO A 40 5.82 -15.92 -2.99
C PRO A 40 7.19 -16.09 -3.66
N GLY A 41 8.28 -15.81 -2.94
CA GLY A 41 9.66 -15.83 -3.41
C GLY A 41 10.65 -15.54 -2.29
N ASN A 42 11.91 -15.33 -2.66
CA ASN A 42 12.94 -14.91 -1.72
C ASN A 42 12.64 -13.51 -1.20
N ASP A 43 12.60 -13.34 0.12
CA ASP A 43 12.32 -12.04 0.73
C ASP A 43 13.35 -10.94 0.35
N ASP A 44 14.51 -11.33 -0.18
CA ASP A 44 15.58 -10.44 -0.65
C ASP A 44 15.96 -9.40 0.42
N HIS A 45 16.37 -9.90 1.58
CA HIS A 45 16.78 -9.11 2.75
C HIS A 45 15.74 -8.07 3.20
N GLY A 46 14.45 -8.44 3.21
CA GLY A 46 13.36 -7.58 3.64
C GLY A 46 12.67 -6.81 2.53
N THR A 47 13.06 -6.98 1.26
CA THR A 47 12.44 -6.29 0.13
C THR A 47 10.97 -6.67 -0.01
N MET A 48 10.65 -7.96 0.04
CA MET A 48 9.25 -8.42 -0.09
C MET A 48 8.42 -8.06 1.15
N SER A 49 9.01 -8.17 2.34
CA SER A 49 8.38 -7.78 3.59
C SER A 49 8.09 -6.27 3.63
N ALA A 50 9.04 -5.44 3.23
CA ALA A 50 8.85 -3.99 3.13
C ALA A 50 7.76 -3.65 2.11
N TRP A 51 7.78 -4.31 0.94
CA TRP A 51 6.73 -4.14 -0.06
C TRP A 51 5.37 -4.48 0.52
N TYR A 52 5.21 -5.64 1.18
CA TYR A 52 3.96 -6.05 1.84
C TYR A 52 3.49 -5.03 2.87
N ILE A 53 4.37 -4.49 3.70
CA ILE A 53 4.01 -3.49 4.71
C ILE A 53 3.53 -2.18 4.04
N PHE A 54 4.29 -1.64 3.08
CA PHE A 54 3.88 -0.44 2.35
C PHE A 54 2.56 -0.65 1.60
N THR A 55 2.42 -1.77 0.91
CA THR A 55 1.19 -2.08 0.18
C THR A 55 0.04 -2.45 1.10
N SER A 56 0.24 -2.90 2.34
CA SER A 56 -0.84 -3.09 3.32
C SER A 56 -1.29 -1.77 3.95
N MET A 57 -0.35 -0.83 4.14
CA MET A 57 -0.67 0.56 4.49
C MET A 57 -1.25 1.35 3.30
N ARG A 58 -1.05 0.80 2.10
CA ARG A 58 -1.60 1.23 0.81
C ARG A 58 -1.11 2.60 0.38
N PHE A 59 0.19 2.82 0.57
CA PHE A 59 0.94 3.80 -0.17
C PHE A 59 2.35 3.26 -0.46
N TYR A 60 2.94 3.67 -1.58
CA TYR A 60 4.20 3.12 -2.06
C TYR A 60 5.23 4.21 -2.35
N PRO A 61 6.45 4.13 -1.79
CA PRO A 61 7.51 5.08 -2.09
C PRO A 61 8.02 4.88 -3.52
N LEU A 62 7.93 5.91 -4.35
CA LEU A 62 8.52 5.88 -5.68
C LEU A 62 10.04 6.07 -5.55
N ALA A 63 10.79 5.08 -6.03
CA ALA A 63 12.24 5.06 -5.97
C ALA A 63 12.87 6.34 -6.53
N SER A 64 13.92 6.82 -5.85
CA SER A 64 14.65 8.04 -6.21
C SER A 64 13.78 9.31 -6.26
N SER A 65 12.69 9.36 -5.49
CA SER A 65 11.83 10.56 -5.37
C SER A 65 11.30 10.75 -3.95
N SER A 66 10.69 11.90 -3.70
CA SER A 66 9.88 12.18 -2.50
C SER A 66 8.40 11.84 -2.69
N THR A 67 8.02 11.25 -3.82
CA THR A 67 6.65 10.94 -4.19
C THR A 67 6.21 9.60 -3.62
N TYR A 68 4.98 9.57 -3.11
CA TYR A 68 4.30 8.35 -2.71
C TYR A 68 3.03 8.16 -3.54
N LEU A 69 2.84 6.95 -4.04
CA LEU A 69 1.63 6.57 -4.78
C LEU A 69 0.60 6.02 -3.78
N ILE A 70 -0.68 6.36 -3.96
CA ILE A 70 -1.75 6.05 -3.00
C ILE A 70 -2.64 4.92 -3.52
N GLY A 71 -2.82 3.89 -2.71
CA GLY A 71 -3.83 2.85 -2.87
C GLY A 71 -4.94 2.94 -1.82
N SER A 72 -5.71 1.86 -1.66
CA SER A 72 -6.82 1.76 -0.69
C SER A 72 -6.49 0.86 0.50
N SER A 73 -6.44 1.42 1.72
CA SER A 73 -5.99 0.74 2.97
C SER A 73 -6.81 -0.50 3.31
N ALA A 74 -6.15 -1.54 3.84
CA ALA A 74 -6.84 -2.65 4.50
C ALA A 74 -7.20 -2.35 5.97
N PHE A 75 -6.69 -1.25 6.53
CA PHE A 75 -6.86 -0.89 7.94
C PHE A 75 -7.63 0.42 8.08
N ASP A 76 -8.51 0.50 9.07
CA ASP A 76 -9.27 1.72 9.38
C ASP A 76 -8.36 2.85 9.88
N ARG A 77 -7.26 2.50 10.54
CA ARG A 77 -6.32 3.45 11.14
C ARG A 77 -4.90 2.91 11.16
N ILE A 78 -3.95 3.72 10.70
CA ILE A 78 -2.52 3.43 10.77
C ILE A 78 -1.80 4.62 11.42
N THR A 79 -0.87 4.34 12.31
CA THR A 79 0.01 5.35 12.91
C THR A 79 1.47 4.95 12.72
N ILE A 80 2.20 5.74 11.96
CA ILE A 80 3.63 5.55 11.69
C ILE A 80 4.41 6.57 12.50
N ARG A 81 5.38 6.09 13.29
CA ARG A 81 6.24 6.94 14.12
C ARG A 81 7.66 6.88 13.58
N ARG A 82 8.23 8.04 13.24
CA ARG A 82 9.63 8.18 12.82
C ARG A 82 10.45 8.82 13.95
N ASN A 83 11.64 8.27 14.21
CA ASN A 83 12.68 8.76 15.12
C ASN A 83 12.18 9.27 16.48
N ASN A 84 12.15 8.40 17.50
CA ASN A 84 11.85 8.77 18.90
C ASN A 84 10.58 9.65 19.09
N GLY A 85 9.59 9.54 18.18
CA GLY A 85 8.33 10.29 18.25
C GLY A 85 8.33 11.68 17.63
N GLN A 86 9.43 12.13 17.01
CA GLN A 86 9.53 13.48 16.42
C GLN A 86 8.58 13.70 15.23
N CYS A 87 8.16 12.63 14.56
CA CYS A 87 7.24 12.72 13.45
C CYS A 87 6.26 11.55 13.49
N ILE A 88 4.97 11.88 13.47
CA ILE A 88 3.87 10.92 13.48
C ILE A 88 3.02 11.17 12.24
N LEU A 89 2.90 10.16 11.37
CA LEU A 89 1.91 10.13 10.31
C LEU A 89 0.73 9.29 10.78
N THR A 90 -0.47 9.87 10.75
CA THR A 90 -1.72 9.14 11.02
C THR A 90 -2.55 9.09 9.75
N ILE A 91 -2.91 7.89 9.34
CA ILE A 91 -3.80 7.62 8.21
C ILE A 91 -5.11 7.10 8.80
N ILE A 92 -6.22 7.70 8.37
CA ILE A 92 -7.57 7.31 8.77
C ILE A 92 -8.33 6.99 7.49
N VAL A 93 -8.93 5.81 7.43
CA VAL A 93 -9.75 5.38 6.31
C VAL A 93 -11.20 5.34 6.76
N HIS A 94 -12.06 5.94 5.95
CA HIS A 94 -13.49 5.99 6.17
C HIS A 94 -14.17 5.00 5.23
N ASN A 95 -15.20 4.31 5.71
CA ASN A 95 -15.98 3.32 4.96
C ASN A 95 -15.12 2.14 4.42
N ASN A 96 -14.09 1.75 5.16
CA ASN A 96 -13.24 0.61 4.82
C ASN A 96 -14.05 -0.70 4.90
N SER A 97 -14.14 -1.43 3.80
CA SER A 97 -14.74 -2.75 3.77
C SER A 97 -14.18 -3.57 2.61
N ILE A 98 -14.40 -4.89 2.64
CA ILE A 98 -13.97 -5.80 1.58
C ILE A 98 -14.68 -5.47 0.24
N GLU A 99 -15.85 -4.83 0.29
CA GLU A 99 -16.62 -4.43 -0.88
C GLU A 99 -16.23 -3.03 -1.39
N ILE A 100 -15.78 -2.15 -0.50
CA ILE A 100 -15.41 -0.76 -0.79
C ILE A 100 -13.88 -0.66 -0.83
N ILE A 101 -13.33 -1.06 -1.97
CA ILE A 101 -11.88 -1.10 -2.19
C ILE A 101 -11.32 0.13 -2.92
N TYR A 102 -12.18 1.08 -3.29
CA TYR A 102 -11.80 2.24 -4.10
C TYR A 102 -11.76 3.53 -3.29
N VAL A 103 -10.67 4.28 -3.40
CA VAL A 103 -10.48 5.60 -2.78
C VAL A 103 -11.11 6.67 -3.66
N GLU A 104 -12.13 7.34 -3.14
CA GLU A 104 -12.78 8.47 -3.81
C GLU A 104 -12.06 9.80 -3.57
N ARG A 105 -11.52 9.99 -2.36
CA ARG A 105 -10.87 11.25 -1.95
C ARG A 105 -9.79 11.01 -0.91
N VAL A 106 -8.72 11.77 -1.03
CA VAL A 106 -7.64 11.84 -0.03
C VAL A 106 -7.56 13.25 0.53
N LEU A 107 -7.39 13.35 1.85
CA LEU A 107 -7.17 14.61 2.54
C LEU A 107 -5.83 14.54 3.27
N LEU A 108 -4.96 15.52 3.04
CA LEU A 108 -3.73 15.72 3.81
C LEU A 108 -3.90 16.95 4.70
N ASN A 109 -3.93 16.75 6.02
CA ASN A 109 -4.15 17.81 7.01
C ASN A 109 -5.40 18.66 6.71
N GLY A 110 -6.49 17.99 6.31
CA GLY A 110 -7.77 18.63 5.98
C GLY A 110 -7.86 19.25 4.58
N LYS A 111 -6.78 19.25 3.79
CA LYS A 111 -6.80 19.74 2.39
C LYS A 111 -6.88 18.58 1.41
N THR A 112 -7.72 18.70 0.39
CA THR A 112 -7.78 17.74 -0.71
C THR A 112 -6.42 17.65 -1.39
N LEU A 113 -5.93 16.42 -1.52
CA LEU A 113 -4.71 16.08 -2.23
C LEU A 113 -4.99 15.83 -3.72
#